data_AF-A0A2E2EL18-F1
#
_entry.id   AF-A0A2E2EL18-F1
#
_cell.length_a   1.000
_cell.length_b   1.000
_cell.length_c   1.000
_cell.angle_alpha   90.00
_cell.angle_beta   90.00
_cell.angle_gamma   90.00
#
_symmetry.space_group_name_H-M   'P 1'
#
loop_
_entity.id
_entity.type
_entity.pdbx_description
1 polymer ?
#
loop_
_entity_poly.entity_id
_entity_poly.type
_entity_poly.pdbx_seq_one_letter_code
_entity_poly.pdbx_strand_id
1 'polypeptide(L)' 'MSKRLNFLKPKFITKYTELYVKEGFRGVIKKGGWKFLFYFFMFYLIRDSILYLLIPYFIGKGIFDNFIN' A
#
# COMPACT_ATOMS: atom_id res chain seq x y z
N MET A 1 -25.55 2.50 7.87
CA MET A 1 -24.34 3.18 7.37
C MET A 1 -24.73 4.08 6.20
N SER A 2 -24.30 5.35 6.22
CA SER A 2 -24.82 6.49 5.44
C SER A 2 -25.00 6.26 3.92
N LYS A 3 -26.23 6.46 3.42
CA LYS A 3 -26.72 6.32 2.04
C LYS A 3 -26.07 7.28 1.01
N ARG A 4 -25.16 8.17 1.41
CA ARG A 4 -24.76 9.36 0.59
C ARG A 4 -23.51 9.21 -0.28
N LEU A 5 -22.76 8.11 -0.19
CA LEU A 5 -21.50 7.93 -0.93
C LEU A 5 -21.61 6.99 -2.16
N ASN A 6 -22.83 6.61 -2.56
CA ASN A 6 -23.06 5.66 -3.66
C ASN A 6 -22.63 6.19 -5.04
N PHE A 7 -22.47 7.51 -5.21
CA PHE A 7 -22.00 8.10 -6.47
C PHE A 7 -20.48 7.95 -6.67
N LEU A 8 -19.70 7.96 -5.59
CA LEU A 8 -18.24 7.88 -5.63
C LEU A 8 -17.71 6.45 -5.52
N LYS A 9 -18.58 5.47 -5.29
CA LYS A 9 -18.20 4.06 -5.19
C LYS A 9 -18.46 3.31 -6.49
N PRO A 10 -17.41 2.96 -7.26
CA PRO A 10 -17.59 2.12 -8.43
C PRO A 10 -18.01 0.70 -8.00
N LYS A 11 -18.83 0.04 -8.84
CA LYS A 11 -19.48 -1.27 -8.56
C LYS A 11 -18.50 -2.40 -8.23
N PHE A 12 -17.21 -2.26 -8.55
CA PHE A 12 -16.20 -3.27 -8.21
C PHE A 12 -15.73 -3.16 -6.75
N ILE A 13 -15.73 -1.97 -6.14
CA ILE A 13 -15.24 -1.74 -4.76
C ILE A 13 -16.31 -2.08 -3.72
N THR A 14 -17.59 -1.98 -4.06
CA THR A 14 -18.69 -2.34 -3.16
C THR A 14 -18.59 -3.78 -2.69
N LYS A 15 -18.25 -4.73 -3.58
CA LYS A 15 -18.03 -6.15 -3.21
C LYS A 15 -16.93 -6.34 -2.15
N TYR A 16 -15.84 -5.59 -2.24
CA TYR A 16 -14.75 -5.67 -1.26
C TYR A 16 -15.10 -4.94 0.04
N THR A 17 -15.83 -3.82 -0.06
CA THR A 17 -16.32 -3.09 1.12
C THR A 17 -17.29 -3.94 1.93
N GLU A 18 -18.26 -4.58 1.28
CA GLU A 18 -19.25 -5.43 1.95
C GLU A 18 -18.59 -6.62 2.65
N LEU A 19 -17.59 -7.22 2.00
CA LEU A 19 -16.76 -8.27 2.61
C LEU A 19 -15.97 -7.77 3.82
N TYR A 20 -15.38 -6.58 3.72
CA TYR A 20 -14.67 -5.95 4.83
C TYR A 20 -15.60 -5.63 6.00
N VAL A 21 -16.83 -5.19 5.74
CA VAL A 21 -17.83 -4.91 6.78
C VAL A 21 -18.37 -6.20 7.40
N LYS A 22 -18.52 -7.30 6.64
CA LYS A 22 -19.03 -8.58 7.15
C LYS A 22 -17.98 -9.41 7.88
N GLU A 23 -16.77 -9.53 7.33
CA GLU A 23 -15.73 -10.46 7.82
C GLU A 23 -14.46 -9.74 8.29
N GLY A 24 -14.43 -8.40 8.23
CA GLY A 24 -13.27 -7.60 8.61
C GLY A 24 -12.08 -7.80 7.69
N PHE A 25 -10.89 -7.52 8.24
CA PHE A 25 -9.60 -7.74 7.58
C PHE A 25 -9.39 -9.22 7.20
N ARG A 26 -10.01 -10.14 7.96
CA ARG A 26 -9.95 -11.59 7.74
C ARG A 26 -10.57 -11.99 6.41
N GLY A 27 -11.73 -11.43 6.04
CA GLY A 27 -12.38 -11.72 4.76
C GLY A 27 -11.60 -11.22 3.54
N VAL A 28 -10.89 -10.09 3.68
CA VAL A 28 -10.02 -9.55 2.63
C VAL A 28 -8.81 -10.46 2.42
N ILE A 29 -8.16 -10.91 3.51
CA ILE A 29 -7.06 -11.88 3.44
C ILE A 29 -7.55 -13.22 2.88
N LYS A 30 -8.75 -13.69 3.25
CA LYS A 30 -9.30 -14.96 2.76
C LYS A 30 -9.55 -14.94 1.25
N LYS A 31 -10.00 -13.80 0.72
CA LYS A 31 -10.27 -13.60 -0.71
C LYS A 31 -9.00 -13.29 -1.51
N GLY A 32 -8.05 -12.57 -0.91
CA GLY A 32 -6.74 -12.28 -1.50
C GLY A 32 -5.77 -13.47 -1.43
N GLY A 33 -5.94 -14.35 -0.43
CA GLY A 33 -5.16 -15.55 -0.20
C GLY A 33 -3.66 -15.31 -0.23
N TRP A 34 -2.94 -16.26 -0.83
CA TRP A 34 -1.49 -16.23 -1.01
C TRP A 34 -0.99 -15.02 -1.83
N LYS A 35 -1.85 -14.45 -2.69
CA LYS A 35 -1.49 -13.26 -3.47
C LYS A 35 -1.29 -12.05 -2.56
N PHE A 36 -2.07 -11.90 -1.48
CA PHE A 36 -1.86 -10.81 -0.52
C PHE A 36 -0.48 -10.89 0.13
N LEU A 37 -0.06 -12.09 0.56
CA LEU A 37 1.27 -12.31 1.11
C LEU A 37 2.36 -12.04 0.07
N PHE A 38 2.16 -12.47 -1.18
CA PHE A 38 3.08 -12.19 -2.27
C PHE A 38 3.22 -10.70 -2.56
N TYR A 39 2.13 -9.94 -2.63
CA TYR A 39 2.17 -8.48 -2.80
C TYR A 39 2.81 -7.79 -1.60
N PHE A 40 2.52 -8.23 -0.38
CA PHE A 40 3.13 -7.70 0.83
C PHE A 40 4.65 -7.95 0.84
N PHE A 41 5.07 -9.15 0.44
CA PHE A 41 6.47 -9.53 0.31
C PHE A 41 7.18 -8.74 -0.80
N MET A 42 6.59 -8.65 -2.00
CA MET A 42 7.11 -7.82 -3.09
C MET A 42 7.24 -6.36 -2.69
N PHE A 43 6.23 -5.80 -2.02
CA PHE A 43 6.27 -4.43 -1.53
C PHE A 43 7.45 -4.22 -0.56
N TYR A 44 7.68 -5.17 0.34
CA TYR A 44 8.80 -5.10 1.28
C TYR A 44 10.16 -5.20 0.58
N LEU A 45 10.30 -6.08 -0.42
CA LEU A 45 11.51 -6.20 -1.23
C LEU A 45 11.80 -4.95 -2.04
N ILE A 46 10.77 -4.34 -2.63
CA ILE A 46 10.90 -3.10 -3.38
C ILE A 46 11.30 -1.96 -2.44
N ARG A 47 10.70 -1.86 -1.25
CA ARG A 47 11.07 -0.87 -0.24
C ARG A 47 12.53 -0.99 0.15
N ASP A 48 12.99 -2.21 0.44
CA ASP A 48 14.38 -2.47 0.82
C ASP A 48 15.33 -2.07 -0.32
N SER A 49 15.05 -2.53 -1.54
CA SER A 49 15.83 -2.20 -2.74
C SER A 49 15.86 -0.69 -3.03
N ILE A 50 14.70 -0.02 -2.95
CA ILE A 50 14.59 1.43 -3.16
C ILE A 50 15.41 2.15 -2.11
N LEU A 51 15.32 1.78 -0.83
CA LEU A 51 16.05 2.45 0.24
C LEU A 51 17.56 2.43 -0.02
N TYR A 52 18.10 1.26 -0.40
CA TYR A 52 19.51 1.11 -0.74
C TYR A 52 19.94 1.84 -2.01
N LEU A 53 19.02 2.10 -2.94
CA LEU A 53 19.29 2.91 -4.12
C LEU A 53 19.19 4.41 -3.82
N LEU A 54 18.21 4.80 -3.01
CA LEU A 54 17.84 6.17 -2.73
C LEU A 54 18.82 6.84 -1.76
N ILE A 55 19.29 6.13 -0.73
CA ILE A 55 20.28 6.64 0.24
C ILE A 55 21.58 7.09 -0.45
N PRO A 56 22.31 6.24 -1.20
CA PRO A 56 23.53 6.67 -1.88
C PRO A 56 23.26 7.69 -2.98
N TYR A 57 22.09 7.64 -3.64
CA TYR A 57 21.68 8.68 -4.59
C TYR A 57 21.55 10.05 -3.91
N PHE A 58 20.93 10.12 -2.73
CA PHE A 58 20.79 11.37 -1.97
C PHE A 58 22.11 11.87 -1.38
N ILE A 59 22.99 10.95 -0.96
CA ILE A 59 24.35 11.28 -0.50
C ILE A 59 25.17 11.84 -1.68
N GLY A 60 25.21 11.16 -2.82
CA GLY A 60 25.98 11.59 -4.00
C GLY A 60 25.44 12.87 -4.66
N LYS A 61 24.18 13.21 -4.44
CA LYS A 61 23.56 14.46 -4.90
C LYS A 61 23.82 15.64 -3.93
N GLY A 62 24.46 15.42 -2.79
CA GLY A 62 24.79 16.48 -1.84
C GLY A 62 23.56 17.14 -1.20
N ILE A 63 22.43 16.42 -1.10
CA ILE A 63 21.22 16.98 -0.46
C ILE A 63 21.49 17.39 0.99
N PHE A 64 22.42 16.70 1.65
CA PHE A 64 22.88 17.01 3.00
C PHE A 64 23.93 18.14 3.05
N ASP A 65 24.57 18.51 1.93
CA ASP A 65 25.57 19.59 1.91
C ASP A 65 24.91 20.96 2.17
N ASN A 66 23.65 21.12 1.78
CA ASN A 66 22.84 22.30 2.10
C ASN A 66 22.41 22.38 3.58
N PHE A 67 22.61 21.33 4.37
CA PHE A 67 22.33 21.31 5.82
C PHE A 67 23.57 21.56 6.68
N ILE A 68 24.77 21.47 6.11
CA ILE A 68 26.06 21.60 6.81
C ILE A 68 26.69 23.00 6.61
N ASN A 69 26.29 23.75 5.57
CA ASN A 69 26.69 25.15 5.36
C ASN A 69 25.74 26.14 6.04
#